data_AF-A0A960I1R1-F1
#
_entry.id   AF-A0A960I1R1-F1
#
_cell.length_a   1.000
_cell.length_b   1.000
_cell.length_c   1.000
_cell.angle_alpha   90.00
_cell.angle_beta   90.00
_cell.angle_gamma   90.00
#
_symmetry.space_group_name_H-M   'P 1'
#
loop_
_entity.id
_entity.type
_entity.pdbx_description
1 polymer ?
#
loop_
_entity_poly.entity_id
_entity_poly.type
_entity_poly.pdbx_seq_one_letter_code
_entity_poly.pdbx_strand_id
1 'polypeptide(L)'
;MAAQEAELAELRDQAGLLEEEVATLRRRLQEAPKRVRTLEERLLETKGQLQQAVSQNEKLTYTLREARDHIAALREEVEKLTQPPAAYGTVLCRNDDDTVDVFSGGRKMRVAAMPEVIAELKQGDEVALNESFSVILSRAGDRTGEVVTIREIVDGTRALIVGRADEERVCELSTGLQSAVIRAGDTVLMDSRSGLLVEKLSRPEVEELVLEEVPDVSYDDVGGLDGQIEQIADAVELPFVHSDLFAEHKLPAPKGILLYGPPGCGKTLIAKAVANSLAKKVAEVSGDAAAKSYFLNIKG
;
A
#
# COMPACT_ATOMS: atom_id res chain seq x y z
N MET A 1 -57.02 -94.77 38.50
CA MET A 1 -58.03 -93.91 37.83
C MET A 1 -57.62 -92.45 37.90
N ALA A 2 -57.45 -91.83 39.08
CA ALA A 2 -57.03 -90.41 39.19
C ALA A 2 -55.67 -90.04 38.55
N ALA A 3 -54.65 -90.91 38.64
CA ALA A 3 -53.34 -90.65 38.02
C ALA A 3 -53.38 -90.70 36.47
N GLN A 4 -54.20 -91.59 35.91
CA GLN A 4 -54.40 -91.69 34.47
C GLN A 4 -55.23 -90.52 33.91
N GLU A 5 -56.15 -89.97 34.72
CA GLU A 5 -56.92 -88.77 34.37
C GLU A 5 -56.08 -87.49 34.40
N ALA A 6 -55.14 -87.37 35.35
CA ALA A 6 -54.19 -86.26 35.41
C ALA A 6 -53.19 -86.29 34.23
N GLU A 7 -52.66 -87.47 33.89
CA GLU A 7 -51.77 -87.67 32.75
C GLU A 7 -52.49 -87.40 31.41
N LEU A 8 -53.78 -87.78 31.29
CA LEU A 8 -54.64 -87.43 30.15
C LEU A 8 -54.93 -85.94 30.05
N ALA A 9 -55.04 -85.22 31.17
CA ALA A 9 -55.24 -83.77 31.18
C ALA A 9 -53.95 -83.03 30.76
N GLU A 10 -52.80 -83.44 31.28
CA GLU A 10 -51.50 -82.88 30.92
C GLU A 10 -51.14 -83.13 29.44
N LEU A 11 -51.44 -84.32 28.91
CA LEU A 11 -51.28 -84.63 27.49
C LEU A 11 -52.23 -83.82 26.60
N ARG A 12 -53.44 -83.48 27.07
CA ARG A 12 -54.39 -82.63 26.34
C ARG A 12 -53.94 -81.17 26.32
N ASP A 13 -53.40 -80.64 27.42
CA ASP A 13 -52.83 -79.30 27.47
C ASP A 13 -51.58 -79.19 26.59
N GLN A 14 -50.70 -80.21 26.61
CA GLN A 14 -49.55 -80.29 25.70
C GLN A 14 -49.98 -80.38 24.23
N ALA A 15 -51.02 -81.15 23.91
CA ALA A 15 -51.58 -81.22 22.56
C ALA A 15 -52.17 -79.86 22.13
N GLY A 16 -52.88 -79.15 23.01
CA GLY A 16 -53.40 -77.82 22.73
C GLY A 16 -52.31 -76.77 22.47
N LEU A 17 -51.23 -76.78 23.27
CA LEU A 17 -50.06 -75.91 23.06
C LEU A 17 -49.36 -76.21 21.72
N LEU A 18 -49.17 -77.49 21.40
CA LEU A 18 -48.59 -77.91 20.11
C LEU A 18 -49.50 -77.55 18.93
N GLU A 19 -50.82 -77.64 19.08
CA GLU A 19 -51.78 -77.22 18.06
C GLU A 19 -51.74 -75.70 17.81
N GLU A 20 -51.62 -74.89 18.87
CA GLU A 20 -51.41 -73.44 18.76
C GLU A 20 -50.05 -73.11 18.11
N GLU A 21 -48.99 -73.83 18.47
CA GLU A 21 -47.66 -73.67 17.87
C GLU A 21 -47.68 -74.06 16.38
N VAL A 22 -48.36 -75.15 16.01
CA VAL A 22 -48.58 -75.55 14.62
C VAL A 22 -49.43 -74.51 13.88
N ALA A 23 -50.45 -73.92 14.51
CA ALA A 23 -51.28 -72.88 13.91
C ALA A 23 -50.47 -71.61 13.63
N THR A 24 -49.63 -71.18 14.57
CA THR A 24 -48.75 -70.01 14.39
C THR A 24 -47.65 -70.28 13.36
N LEU A 25 -47.05 -71.48 13.34
CA LEU A 25 -46.10 -71.89 12.32
C LEU A 25 -46.75 -71.97 10.93
N ARG A 26 -47.96 -72.52 10.81
CA ARG A 26 -48.73 -72.54 9.55
C ARG A 26 -49.03 -71.13 9.05
N ARG A 27 -49.45 -70.21 9.93
CA ARG A 27 -49.67 -68.81 9.57
C ARG A 27 -48.40 -68.12 9.10
N ARG A 28 -47.27 -68.31 9.80
CA ARG A 28 -45.96 -67.81 9.37
C ARG A 28 -45.54 -68.39 8.02
N LEU A 29 -45.79 -69.68 7.79
CA LEU A 29 -45.48 -70.34 6.52
C LEU A 29 -46.37 -69.83 5.37
N GLN A 30 -47.61 -69.44 5.65
CA GLN A 30 -48.51 -68.80 4.69
C GLN A 30 -48.17 -67.34 4.40
N GLU A 31 -47.64 -66.60 5.38
CA GLU A 31 -47.22 -65.20 5.23
C GLU A 31 -45.78 -65.05 4.66
N ALA A 32 -44.94 -66.07 4.82
CA ALA A 32 -43.55 -66.07 4.35
C ALA A 32 -43.40 -65.79 2.83
N PRO A 33 -44.19 -66.39 1.92
CA PRO A 33 -44.08 -66.11 0.48
C PRO A 33 -44.37 -64.65 0.15
N LYS A 34 -45.33 -64.03 0.85
CA LYS A 34 -45.65 -62.60 0.66
C LYS A 34 -44.49 -61.73 1.14
N ARG A 35 -43.90 -62.04 2.30
CA ARG A 35 -42.75 -61.31 2.84
C ARG A 35 -41.51 -61.46 1.95
N VAL A 36 -41.24 -62.66 1.45
CA VAL A 36 -40.14 -62.92 0.49
C VAL A 36 -40.33 -62.07 -0.76
N ARG A 37 -41.52 -62.09 -1.36
CA ARG A 37 -41.83 -61.28 -2.55
C ARG A 37 -41.62 -59.78 -2.30
N THR A 38 -42.07 -59.24 -1.17
CA THR A 38 -41.84 -57.81 -0.85
C THR A 38 -40.36 -57.46 -0.65
N LEU A 39 -39.56 -58.38 -0.11
CA LEU A 39 -38.12 -58.18 0.05
C LEU A 39 -37.41 -58.28 -1.30
N GLU A 40 -37.84 -59.18 -2.18
CA GLU A 40 -37.34 -59.28 -3.56
C GLU A 40 -37.62 -58.02 -4.37
N GLU A 41 -38.84 -57.46 -4.25
CA GLU A 41 -39.22 -56.20 -4.89
C GLU A 41 -38.34 -55.03 -4.40
N ARG A 42 -38.14 -54.89 -3.07
CA ARG A 42 -37.24 -53.87 -2.50
C ARG A 42 -35.78 -54.08 -2.88
N LEU A 43 -35.33 -55.33 -2.97
CA LEU A 43 -33.96 -55.65 -3.39
C LEU A 43 -33.73 -55.27 -4.86
N LEU A 44 -34.73 -55.48 -5.71
CA LEU A 44 -34.69 -55.03 -7.11
C LEU A 44 -34.63 -53.50 -7.21
N GLU A 45 -35.48 -52.80 -6.46
CA GLU A 45 -35.54 -51.34 -6.44
C GLU A 45 -34.22 -50.72 -5.95
N THR A 46 -33.71 -51.17 -4.81
CA THR A 46 -32.44 -50.69 -4.24
C THR A 46 -31.25 -51.00 -5.15
N LYS A 47 -31.24 -52.16 -5.82
CA LYS A 47 -30.23 -52.48 -6.83
C LYS A 47 -30.29 -51.53 -8.03
N GLY A 48 -31.49 -51.16 -8.47
CA GLY A 48 -31.69 -50.15 -9.52
C GLY A 48 -31.18 -48.77 -9.11
N GLN A 49 -31.52 -48.31 -7.90
CA GLN A 49 -31.02 -47.06 -7.34
C GLN A 49 -29.50 -47.06 -7.20
N LEU A 50 -28.90 -48.17 -6.75
CA LEU A 50 -27.46 -48.33 -6.65
C LEU A 50 -26.79 -48.25 -8.02
N GLN A 51 -27.34 -48.94 -9.03
CA GLN A 51 -26.82 -48.86 -10.41
C GLN A 51 -26.89 -47.44 -10.96
N GLN A 52 -28.00 -46.73 -10.70
CA GLN A 52 -28.15 -45.33 -11.10
C GLN A 52 -27.13 -44.42 -10.39
N ALA A 53 -26.94 -44.59 -9.08
CA ALA A 53 -25.98 -43.83 -8.30
C ALA A 53 -24.53 -44.12 -8.72
N VAL A 54 -24.20 -45.37 -9.04
CA VAL A 54 -22.89 -45.75 -9.59
C VAL A 54 -22.67 -45.08 -10.94
N SER A 55 -23.64 -45.15 -11.85
CA SER A 55 -23.53 -44.48 -13.16
C SER A 55 -23.40 -42.95 -13.02
N GLN A 56 -24.09 -42.34 -12.07
CA GLN A 56 -23.94 -40.91 -11.77
C GLN A 56 -22.54 -40.59 -11.22
N ASN A 57 -22.03 -41.39 -10.30
CA ASN A 57 -20.67 -41.22 -9.77
C ASN A 57 -19.60 -41.36 -10.86
N GLU A 58 -19.77 -42.33 -11.78
CA GLU A 58 -18.88 -42.48 -12.93
C GLU A 58 -18.88 -41.25 -13.83
N LYS A 59 -20.07 -40.70 -14.14
CA LYS A 59 -20.21 -39.46 -14.92
C LYS A 59 -19.56 -38.27 -14.22
N LEU A 60 -19.82 -38.09 -12.92
CA LEU A 60 -19.21 -37.00 -12.14
C LEU A 60 -17.70 -37.13 -12.11
N THR A 61 -17.18 -38.34 -11.89
CA THR A 61 -15.74 -38.62 -11.88
C THR A 61 -15.10 -38.30 -13.22
N TYR A 62 -15.78 -38.63 -14.33
CA TYR A 62 -15.35 -38.26 -15.67
C TYR A 62 -15.29 -36.73 -15.83
N THR A 63 -16.37 -36.01 -15.50
CA THR A 63 -16.40 -34.53 -15.61
C THR A 63 -15.37 -33.83 -14.72
N LEU A 64 -15.13 -34.36 -13.52
CA LEU A 64 -14.10 -33.84 -12.61
C LEU A 64 -12.70 -34.04 -13.17
N ARG A 65 -12.45 -35.19 -13.80
CA ARG A 65 -11.18 -35.46 -14.49
C ARG A 65 -10.96 -34.49 -15.64
N GLU A 66 -11.97 -34.31 -16.50
CA GLU A 66 -11.93 -33.38 -17.63
C GLU A 66 -11.69 -31.94 -17.18
N ALA A 67 -12.45 -31.46 -16.18
CA ALA A 67 -12.26 -30.13 -15.62
C ALA A 67 -10.85 -29.95 -15.01
N ARG A 68 -10.32 -30.96 -14.33
CA ARG A 68 -8.96 -30.92 -13.77
C ARG A 68 -7.91 -30.86 -14.87
N ASP A 69 -8.09 -31.63 -15.94
CA ASP A 69 -7.15 -31.66 -17.06
C ASP A 69 -7.19 -30.32 -17.83
N HIS A 70 -8.37 -29.69 -17.95
CA HIS A 70 -8.49 -28.32 -18.49
C HIS A 70 -7.79 -27.28 -17.62
N ILE A 71 -7.96 -27.33 -16.30
CA ILE A 71 -7.25 -26.42 -15.36
C ILE A 71 -5.74 -26.62 -15.47
N ALA A 72 -5.27 -27.86 -15.60
CA ALA A 72 -3.85 -28.15 -15.77
C ALA A 72 -3.30 -27.53 -17.07
N ALA A 73 -4.01 -27.68 -18.19
CA ALA A 73 -3.62 -27.08 -19.46
C ALA A 73 -3.59 -25.53 -19.40
N LEU A 74 -4.61 -24.90 -18.81
CA LEU A 74 -4.64 -23.45 -18.63
C LEU A 74 -3.49 -22.95 -17.74
N ARG A 75 -3.13 -23.69 -16.69
CA ARG A 75 -1.98 -23.35 -15.84
C ARG A 75 -0.66 -23.41 -16.60
N GLU A 76 -0.48 -24.41 -17.44
CA GLU A 76 0.72 -24.54 -18.28
C GLU A 76 0.83 -23.38 -19.29
N GLU A 77 -0.28 -22.95 -19.88
CA GLU A 77 -0.31 -21.76 -20.75
C GLU A 77 0.04 -20.48 -19.99
N VAL A 78 -0.54 -20.27 -18.80
CA VAL A 78 -0.21 -19.11 -17.95
C VAL A 78 1.26 -19.13 -17.56
N GLU A 79 1.79 -20.28 -17.14
CA GLU A 79 3.20 -20.43 -16.77
C GLU A 79 4.11 -20.05 -17.94
N LYS A 80 3.82 -20.59 -19.14
CA LYS A 80 4.56 -20.25 -20.36
C LYS A 80 4.55 -18.75 -20.68
N LEU A 81 3.41 -18.08 -20.49
CA LEU A 81 3.29 -16.63 -20.69
C LEU A 81 3.98 -15.80 -19.60
N THR A 82 4.40 -16.41 -18.49
CA THR A 82 5.12 -15.73 -17.40
C THR A 82 6.62 -16.05 -17.37
N GLN A 83 7.10 -16.93 -18.26
CA GLN A 83 8.52 -17.30 -18.30
C GLN A 83 9.41 -16.16 -18.82
N PRO A 84 10.62 -15.98 -18.26
CA PRO A 84 11.64 -15.10 -18.84
C PRO A 84 12.06 -15.55 -20.24
N PRO A 85 12.48 -14.65 -21.15
CA PRO A 85 12.75 -13.22 -20.93
C PRO A 85 11.50 -12.32 -20.97
N ALA A 86 11.39 -11.39 -20.03
CA ALA A 86 10.33 -10.38 -19.99
C ALA A 86 10.88 -8.99 -20.36
N ALA A 87 10.08 -8.20 -21.07
CA ALA A 87 10.41 -6.80 -21.33
C ALA A 87 9.97 -5.94 -20.14
N TYR A 88 10.70 -4.88 -19.82
CA TYR A 88 10.31 -3.94 -18.78
C TYR A 88 9.76 -2.65 -19.39
N GLY A 89 8.88 -1.97 -18.64
CA GLY A 89 8.35 -0.67 -19.02
C GLY A 89 7.95 0.15 -17.80
N THR A 90 7.81 1.47 -18.00
CA THR A 90 7.39 2.41 -16.95
C THR A 90 5.90 2.73 -17.13
N VAL A 91 5.11 2.65 -16.06
CA VAL A 91 3.69 3.00 -16.07
C VAL A 91 3.52 4.51 -16.18
N LEU A 92 2.79 4.95 -17.21
CA LEU A 92 2.47 6.35 -17.45
C LEU A 92 1.12 6.70 -16.83
N CYS A 93 0.07 5.94 -17.13
CA CYS A 93 -1.25 6.12 -16.52
C CYS A 93 -2.07 4.82 -16.56
N ARG A 94 -3.04 4.73 -15.66
CA ARG A 94 -4.08 3.70 -15.67
C ARG A 94 -5.32 4.25 -16.37
N ASN A 95 -5.94 3.43 -17.23
CA ASN A 95 -7.17 3.77 -17.93
C ASN A 95 -8.40 3.16 -17.23
N ASP A 96 -9.59 3.63 -17.63
CA ASP A 96 -10.88 3.16 -17.08
C ASP A 96 -11.32 1.79 -17.65
N ASP A 97 -10.64 1.27 -18.67
CA ASP A 97 -10.98 0.06 -19.44
C ASP A 97 -10.09 -1.14 -19.12
N ASP A 98 -9.58 -1.23 -17.88
CA ASP A 98 -8.62 -2.25 -17.43
C ASP A 98 -7.31 -2.32 -18.24
N THR A 99 -6.98 -1.25 -18.97
CA THR A 99 -5.71 -1.10 -19.65
C THR A 99 -4.81 -0.08 -18.95
N VAL A 100 -3.52 -0.15 -19.28
CA VAL A 100 -2.49 0.71 -18.72
C VAL A 100 -1.63 1.24 -19.87
N ASP A 101 -1.34 2.54 -19.86
CA ASP A 101 -0.39 3.12 -20.80
C ASP A 101 1.02 3.00 -20.19
N VAL A 102 1.91 2.31 -20.90
CA VAL A 102 3.28 2.04 -20.48
C VAL A 102 4.27 2.59 -21.50
N PHE A 103 5.45 3.00 -21.04
CA PHE A 103 6.58 3.30 -21.90
C PHE A 103 7.51 2.09 -21.92
N SER A 104 7.65 1.44 -23.07
CA SER A 104 8.58 0.31 -23.25
C SER A 104 9.18 0.32 -24.65
N GLY A 105 10.45 -0.08 -24.77
CA GLY A 105 11.14 -0.13 -26.06
C GLY A 105 11.21 1.21 -26.80
N GLY A 106 11.23 2.34 -26.08
CA GLY A 106 11.34 3.68 -26.67
C GLY A 106 10.03 4.26 -27.21
N ARG A 107 8.89 3.63 -26.93
CA ARG A 107 7.56 4.10 -27.39
C ARG A 107 6.50 3.94 -26.30
N LYS A 108 5.44 4.74 -26.40
CA LYS A 108 4.23 4.58 -25.59
C LYS A 108 3.38 3.45 -26.16
N MET A 109 2.85 2.59 -25.29
CA MET A 109 1.99 1.46 -25.64
C MET A 109 0.84 1.38 -24.65
N ARG A 110 -0.36 1.07 -25.13
CA ARG A 110 -1.49 0.69 -24.28
C ARG A 110 -1.52 -0.83 -24.18
N VAL A 111 -1.48 -1.34 -22.96
CA VAL A 111 -1.35 -2.78 -22.67
C VAL A 111 -2.44 -3.24 -21.71
N ALA A 112 -2.81 -4.52 -21.82
CA ALA A 112 -3.69 -5.14 -20.84
C ALA A 112 -2.91 -5.46 -19.55
N ALA A 113 -3.59 -5.39 -18.41
CA ALA A 113 -3.03 -5.79 -17.12
C ALA A 113 -3.97 -6.79 -16.43
N MET A 114 -3.41 -7.72 -15.66
CA MET A 114 -4.22 -8.60 -14.82
C MET A 114 -4.96 -7.78 -13.75
N PRO A 115 -6.24 -8.07 -13.44
CA PRO A 115 -7.03 -7.32 -12.45
C PRO A 115 -6.38 -7.22 -11.06
N GLU A 116 -5.61 -8.24 -10.66
CA GLU A 116 -4.88 -8.22 -9.39
C GLU A 116 -3.74 -7.20 -9.40
N VAL A 117 -3.03 -7.07 -10.53
CA VAL A 117 -1.90 -6.15 -10.65
C VAL A 117 -2.38 -4.71 -10.84
N ILE A 118 -3.41 -4.50 -11.69
CA ILE A 118 -3.88 -3.15 -12.05
C ILE A 118 -4.41 -2.34 -10.86
N ALA A 119 -4.92 -3.01 -9.83
CA ALA A 119 -5.43 -2.38 -8.62
C ALA A 119 -4.32 -1.66 -7.82
N GLU A 120 -3.10 -2.18 -7.86
CA GLU A 120 -1.97 -1.66 -7.08
C GLU A 120 -1.02 -0.76 -7.90
N LEU A 121 -1.17 -0.73 -9.22
CA LEU A 121 -0.31 0.06 -10.12
C LEU A 121 -0.43 1.56 -9.88
N LYS A 122 0.73 2.21 -9.76
CA LYS A 122 0.85 3.66 -9.66
C LYS A 122 1.65 4.21 -10.84
N GLN A 123 1.38 5.46 -11.21
CA GLN A 123 2.18 6.17 -12.20
C GLN A 123 3.62 6.30 -11.70
N GLY A 124 4.56 5.88 -12.55
CA GLY A 124 5.99 5.79 -12.25
C GLY A 124 6.46 4.40 -11.81
N ASP A 125 5.56 3.46 -11.54
CA ASP A 125 5.96 2.07 -11.26
C ASP A 125 6.57 1.43 -12.50
N GLU A 126 7.46 0.46 -12.29
CA GLU A 126 8.01 -0.34 -13.37
C GLU A 126 7.28 -1.67 -13.44
N VAL A 127 6.98 -2.11 -14.65
CA VAL A 127 6.21 -3.32 -14.92
C VAL A 127 6.98 -4.27 -15.83
N ALA A 128 6.78 -5.57 -15.59
CA ALA A 128 7.22 -6.62 -16.51
C ALA A 128 6.09 -6.95 -17.48
N LEU A 129 6.46 -7.07 -18.76
CA LEU A 129 5.59 -7.39 -19.89
C LEU A 129 5.97 -8.76 -20.43
N ASN A 130 4.97 -9.60 -20.66
CA ASN A 130 5.15 -10.87 -21.36
C ASN A 130 5.31 -10.69 -22.88
N GLU A 131 5.43 -11.81 -23.61
CA GLU A 131 5.54 -11.83 -25.08
C GLU A 131 4.35 -11.19 -25.79
N SER A 132 3.17 -11.17 -25.16
CA SER A 132 1.95 -10.53 -25.68
C SER A 132 1.81 -9.06 -25.23
N PHE A 133 2.86 -8.48 -24.64
CA PHE A 133 2.85 -7.14 -24.05
C PHE A 133 1.71 -6.93 -23.03
N SER A 134 1.45 -7.93 -22.18
CA SER A 134 0.55 -7.79 -21.03
C SER A 134 1.35 -7.67 -19.75
N VAL A 135 0.86 -6.84 -18.81
CA VAL A 135 1.52 -6.63 -17.51
C VAL A 135 1.34 -7.88 -16.65
N ILE A 136 2.46 -8.49 -16.26
CA ILE A 136 2.49 -9.69 -15.42
C ILE A 136 2.91 -9.39 -13.97
N LEU A 137 3.73 -8.36 -13.76
CA LEU A 137 4.27 -7.99 -12.45
C LEU A 137 4.47 -6.48 -12.37
N SER A 138 4.35 -5.92 -11.17
CA SER A 138 4.75 -4.55 -10.86
C SER A 138 5.89 -4.53 -9.84
N ARG A 139 6.71 -3.48 -9.91
CA ARG A 139 7.73 -3.16 -8.92
C ARG A 139 7.83 -1.64 -8.76
N ALA A 140 8.48 -1.21 -7.69
CA ALA A 140 8.80 0.21 -7.51
C ALA A 140 9.60 0.71 -8.71
N GLY A 141 9.30 1.94 -9.14
CA GLY A 141 9.99 2.59 -10.26
C GLY A 141 11.50 2.64 -10.09
N ASP A 142 12.19 2.77 -11.23
CA ASP A 142 13.65 2.87 -11.26
C ASP A 142 14.16 4.03 -10.42
N ARG A 143 15.16 3.75 -9.57
CA ARG A 143 15.83 4.74 -8.71
C ARG A 143 17.11 5.31 -9.32
N THR A 144 17.28 5.12 -10.63
CA THR A 144 18.42 5.60 -11.40
C THR A 144 17.94 6.41 -12.59
N GLY A 145 18.59 7.53 -12.87
CA GLY A 145 18.12 8.45 -13.90
C GLY A 145 18.93 9.73 -13.94
N GLU A 146 18.33 10.74 -14.55
CA GLU A 146 18.89 12.08 -14.64
C GLU A 146 18.47 12.93 -13.43
N VAL A 147 19.38 13.74 -12.91
CA VAL A 147 19.09 14.67 -11.82
C VAL A 147 18.75 16.03 -12.42
N VAL A 148 17.56 16.53 -12.12
CA VAL A 148 17.04 17.82 -12.61
C VAL A 148 16.57 18.69 -11.45
N THR A 149 16.38 19.98 -11.69
CA THR A 149 15.89 20.93 -10.68
C THR A 149 14.50 21.41 -11.04
N ILE A 150 13.58 21.47 -10.07
CA ILE A 150 12.24 22.03 -10.26
C ILE A 150 12.36 23.55 -10.43
N ARG A 151 11.90 24.11 -11.55
CA ARG A 151 11.76 25.56 -11.73
C ARG A 151 10.44 26.06 -11.16
N GLU A 152 9.35 25.40 -11.50
CA GLU A 152 7.99 25.75 -11.10
C GLU A 152 7.06 24.53 -11.19
N ILE A 153 6.04 24.49 -10.34
CA ILE A 153 4.95 23.50 -10.43
C ILE A 153 3.82 24.10 -11.25
N VAL A 154 3.41 23.43 -12.33
CA VAL A 154 2.43 23.97 -13.29
C VAL A 154 1.00 23.75 -12.81
N ASP A 155 0.64 22.51 -12.49
CA ASP A 155 -0.75 22.11 -12.18
C ASP A 155 -0.85 20.95 -11.18
N GLY A 156 0.18 20.73 -10.36
CA GLY A 156 0.23 19.67 -9.35
C GLY A 156 0.53 18.28 -9.90
N THR A 157 0.35 18.06 -11.21
CA THR A 157 0.73 16.82 -11.90
C THR A 157 1.95 16.99 -12.80
N ARG A 158 2.24 18.22 -13.21
CA ARG A 158 3.38 18.57 -14.06
C ARG A 158 4.24 19.64 -13.40
N ALA A 159 5.54 19.57 -13.68
CA ALA A 159 6.52 20.56 -13.27
C ALA A 159 7.39 20.98 -14.45
N LEU A 160 7.74 22.27 -14.49
CA LEU A 160 8.80 22.78 -15.35
C LEU A 160 10.13 22.48 -14.65
N ILE A 161 11.00 21.74 -15.31
CA ILE A 161 12.32 21.39 -14.80
C ILE A 161 13.42 22.06 -15.63
N VAL A 162 14.57 22.24 -14.99
CA VAL A 162 15.83 22.62 -15.64
C VAL A 162 16.78 21.44 -15.57
N GLY A 163 17.16 20.94 -16.74
CA GLY A 163 18.11 19.85 -16.92
C GLY A 163 19.55 20.35 -17.03
N ARG A 164 20.40 19.54 -17.65
CA ARG A 164 21.79 19.93 -17.93
C ARG A 164 21.84 21.01 -19.03
N ALA A 165 22.81 21.91 -18.92
CA ALA A 165 23.00 23.02 -19.88
C ALA A 165 21.77 23.95 -20.01
N ASP A 166 21.07 24.19 -18.90
CA ASP A 166 19.91 25.08 -18.80
C ASP A 166 18.75 24.71 -19.72
N GLU A 167 18.65 23.44 -20.15
CA GLU A 167 17.51 22.98 -20.92
C GLU A 167 16.25 22.96 -20.06
N GLU A 168 15.15 23.48 -20.61
CA GLU A 168 13.87 23.52 -19.92
C GLU A 168 12.91 22.50 -20.52
N ARG A 169 12.26 21.74 -19.65
CA ARG A 169 11.29 20.71 -20.07
C ARG A 169 10.12 20.66 -19.09
N VAL A 170 8.92 20.43 -19.61
CA VAL A 170 7.76 20.10 -18.77
C VAL A 170 7.70 18.60 -18.63
N CYS A 171 7.70 18.12 -17.39
CA CYS A 171 7.69 16.70 -17.03
C CYS A 171 6.51 16.40 -16.10
N GLU A 172 6.00 15.18 -16.17
CA GLU A 172 4.95 14.68 -15.27
C GLU A 172 5.57 14.16 -13.96
N LEU A 173 4.84 14.32 -12.86
CA LEU A 173 5.21 13.86 -11.53
C LEU A 173 4.67 12.43 -11.31
N SER A 174 5.51 11.53 -10.79
CA SER A 174 5.07 10.22 -10.31
C SER A 174 4.05 10.37 -9.18
N THR A 175 3.27 9.31 -8.93
CA THR A 175 2.29 9.31 -7.82
C THR A 175 2.99 9.55 -6.48
N GLY A 176 4.22 9.04 -6.31
CA GLY A 176 5.01 9.27 -5.11
C GLY A 176 5.38 10.73 -4.90
N LEU A 177 5.84 11.41 -5.95
CA LEU A 177 6.20 12.84 -5.88
C LEU A 177 4.98 13.76 -5.73
N GLN A 178 3.84 13.44 -6.34
CA GLN A 178 2.61 14.21 -6.17
C GLN A 178 2.17 14.30 -4.69
N SER A 179 2.47 13.26 -3.90
CA SER A 179 2.19 13.25 -2.45
C SER A 179 3.22 14.01 -1.60
N ALA A 180 4.38 14.36 -2.19
CA ALA A 180 5.45 15.04 -1.49
C ALA A 180 5.33 16.57 -1.61
N VAL A 181 5.83 17.30 -0.60
CA VAL A 181 5.92 18.77 -0.67
C VAL A 181 7.13 19.14 -1.54
N ILE A 182 6.85 19.52 -2.78
CA ILE A 182 7.85 19.97 -3.76
C ILE A 182 7.78 21.49 -3.88
N ARG A 183 8.93 22.14 -4.02
CA ARG A 183 9.10 23.59 -4.20
C ARG A 183 10.06 23.87 -5.34
N ALA A 184 9.98 25.09 -5.89
CA ALA A 184 11.00 25.59 -6.81
C ALA A 184 12.39 25.52 -6.15
N GLY A 185 13.38 25.04 -6.90
CA GLY A 185 14.75 24.78 -6.43
C GLY A 185 14.98 23.36 -5.92
N ASP A 186 13.92 22.57 -5.68
CA ASP A 186 14.10 21.17 -5.27
C ASP A 186 14.79 20.36 -6.37
N THR A 187 15.71 19.50 -5.96
CA THR A 187 16.35 18.54 -6.85
C THR A 187 15.52 17.26 -6.88
N VAL A 188 15.26 16.76 -8.08
CA VAL A 188 14.47 15.54 -8.30
C VAL A 188 15.15 14.63 -9.30
N LEU A 189 14.92 13.32 -9.14
CA LEU A 189 15.30 12.28 -10.07
C LEU A 189 14.25 12.19 -11.18
N MET A 190 14.70 12.22 -12.43
CA MET A 190 13.89 12.02 -13.61
C MET A 190 14.32 10.72 -14.31
N ASP A 191 13.35 9.86 -14.62
CA ASP A 191 13.57 8.76 -15.57
C ASP A 191 13.63 9.34 -16.99
N SER A 192 14.81 9.30 -17.60
CA SER A 192 15.06 9.86 -18.93
C SER A 192 14.32 9.13 -20.05
N ARG A 193 13.87 7.88 -19.81
CA ARG A 193 13.11 7.10 -20.79
C ARG A 193 11.67 7.60 -20.87
N SER A 194 10.98 7.64 -19.73
CA SER A 194 9.57 8.05 -19.67
C SER A 194 9.36 9.56 -19.57
N GLY A 195 10.38 10.30 -19.12
CA GLY A 195 10.27 11.72 -18.80
C GLY A 195 9.53 11.99 -17.48
N LEU A 196 9.30 10.96 -16.67
CA LEU A 196 8.65 11.08 -15.37
C LEU A 196 9.65 11.51 -14.29
N LEU A 197 9.23 12.43 -13.44
CA LEU A 197 9.91 12.75 -12.20
C LEU A 197 9.53 11.67 -11.18
N VAL A 198 10.51 10.98 -10.60
CA VAL A 198 10.29 9.77 -9.78
C VAL A 198 10.44 10.03 -8.29
N GLU A 199 11.51 10.69 -7.88
CA GLU A 199 11.90 10.85 -6.47
C GLU A 199 12.49 12.24 -6.18
N LYS A 200 12.23 12.79 -4.99
CA LYS A 200 12.89 14.01 -4.51
C LYS A 200 14.23 13.64 -3.88
N LEU A 201 15.30 14.26 -4.34
CA LEU A 201 16.64 14.02 -3.83
C LEU A 201 17.00 15.10 -2.81
N SER A 202 17.34 14.68 -1.61
CA SER A 202 17.98 15.53 -0.60
C SER A 202 19.42 15.80 -1.01
N ARG A 203 19.78 17.06 -1.29
CA ARG A 203 21.17 17.47 -1.54
C ARG A 203 21.83 17.91 -0.23
N PRO A 204 22.81 17.16 0.29
CA PRO A 204 23.51 17.55 1.51
C PRO A 204 24.32 18.86 1.34
N GLU A 205 24.79 19.18 0.12
CA GLU A 205 25.62 20.37 -0.12
C GLU A 205 24.90 21.71 0.13
N VAL A 206 23.56 21.77 -0.02
CA VAL A 206 22.78 22.98 0.29
C VAL A 206 22.59 23.13 1.80
N GLU A 207 22.51 22.03 2.53
CA GLU A 207 22.55 22.03 4.00
C GLU A 207 23.94 22.43 4.51
N GLU A 208 25.03 22.14 3.79
CA GLU A 208 26.39 22.44 4.23
C GLU A 208 26.80 23.93 4.08
N LEU A 209 26.24 24.65 3.11
CA LEU A 209 26.37 26.12 2.99
C LEU A 209 25.56 26.87 4.05
N VAL A 210 24.60 26.19 4.63
CA VAL A 210 23.71 26.63 5.70
C VAL A 210 24.25 25.97 6.97
N LEU A 211 25.38 26.46 7.48
CA LEU A 211 25.85 26.04 8.80
C LEU A 211 24.77 26.41 9.83
N GLU A 212 23.91 25.43 10.16
CA GLU A 212 22.90 25.49 11.19
C GLU A 212 23.61 25.51 12.55
N GLU A 213 24.15 26.66 12.93
CA GLU A 213 24.68 26.86 14.26
C GLU A 213 23.54 27.27 15.18
N VAL A 214 23.33 26.53 16.26
CA VAL A 214 22.59 27.04 17.43
C VAL A 214 23.53 28.02 18.12
N PRO A 215 23.26 29.34 18.09
CA PRO A 215 24.17 30.31 18.66
C PRO A 215 24.16 30.19 20.20
N ASP A 216 25.34 29.96 20.78
CA ASP A 216 25.57 29.89 22.23
C ASP A 216 25.99 31.22 22.86
N VAL A 217 26.36 32.19 22.02
CA VAL A 217 26.78 33.54 22.41
C VAL A 217 25.60 34.34 22.97
N SER A 218 25.80 35.01 24.10
CA SER A 218 24.85 35.90 24.75
C SER A 218 25.25 37.39 24.60
N TYR A 219 24.38 38.32 24.99
CA TYR A 219 24.73 39.74 25.01
C TYR A 219 25.90 40.07 25.95
N ASP A 220 26.04 39.31 27.04
CA ASP A 220 27.12 39.47 28.01
C ASP A 220 28.50 39.13 27.43
N ASP A 221 28.54 38.36 26.34
CA ASP A 221 29.76 38.00 25.62
C ASP A 221 30.20 39.10 24.62
N VAL A 222 29.41 40.16 24.44
CA VAL A 222 29.65 41.24 23.48
C VAL A 222 30.07 42.52 24.22
N GLY A 223 31.38 42.76 24.32
CA GLY A 223 31.91 43.94 25.03
C GLY A 223 31.83 45.25 24.24
N GLY A 224 31.40 46.33 24.92
CA GLY A 224 31.55 47.72 24.45
C GLY A 224 30.58 48.16 23.36
N LEU A 225 29.50 47.40 23.13
CA LEU A 225 28.48 47.66 22.11
C LEU A 225 27.07 47.82 22.70
N ASP A 226 26.95 48.20 23.98
CA ASP A 226 25.68 48.22 24.71
C ASP A 226 24.58 49.02 23.99
N GLY A 227 24.93 50.21 23.49
CA GLY A 227 23.97 51.05 22.75
C GLY A 227 23.54 50.46 21.40
N GLN A 228 24.42 49.71 20.72
CA GLN A 228 24.06 49.02 19.48
C GLN A 228 23.23 47.76 19.77
N ILE A 229 23.52 47.05 20.86
CA ILE A 229 22.74 45.90 21.32
C ILE A 229 21.31 46.33 21.60
N GLU A 230 21.12 47.42 22.34
CA GLU A 230 19.80 47.97 22.66
C GLU A 230 19.01 48.32 21.39
N GLN A 231 19.62 49.03 20.43
CA GLN A 231 18.96 49.36 19.16
C GLN A 231 18.55 48.13 18.35
N ILE A 232 19.36 47.09 18.33
CA ILE A 232 19.05 45.86 17.60
C ILE A 232 17.99 45.04 18.33
N ALA A 233 18.08 44.95 19.67
CA ALA A 233 17.06 44.28 20.48
C ALA A 233 15.69 44.96 20.32
N ASP A 234 15.65 46.30 20.32
CA ASP A 234 14.43 47.05 20.08
C ASP A 234 13.88 46.88 18.65
N ALA A 235 14.77 46.73 17.68
CA ALA A 235 14.34 46.51 16.30
C ALA A 235 13.80 45.08 16.08
N VAL A 236 14.43 44.06 16.69
CA VAL A 236 14.12 42.65 16.40
C VAL A 236 13.17 42.05 17.42
N GLU A 237 13.35 42.30 18.71
CA GLU A 237 12.62 41.60 19.78
C GLU A 237 11.29 42.27 20.10
N LEU A 238 11.24 43.61 20.13
CA LEU A 238 10.03 44.37 20.46
C LEU A 238 8.82 44.02 19.57
N PRO A 239 8.97 43.89 18.22
CA PRO A 239 7.86 43.51 17.36
C PRO A 239 7.29 42.11 17.64
N PHE A 240 8.11 41.19 18.17
CA PHE A 240 7.67 39.84 18.50
C PHE A 240 7.03 39.76 19.89
N VAL A 241 7.61 40.45 20.88
CA VAL A 241 7.08 40.46 22.26
C VAL A 241 5.79 41.29 22.36
N HIS A 242 5.67 42.34 21.56
CA HIS A 242 4.56 43.30 21.61
C HIS A 242 3.82 43.40 20.27
N SER A 243 3.54 42.27 19.64
CA SER A 243 2.85 42.19 18.34
C SER A 243 1.51 42.94 18.33
N ASP A 244 0.74 42.86 19.42
CA ASP A 244 -0.56 43.54 19.57
C ASP A 244 -0.43 45.07 19.50
N LEU A 245 0.57 45.65 20.17
CA LEU A 245 0.84 47.10 20.15
C LEU A 245 1.28 47.59 18.77
N PHE A 246 2.10 46.79 18.08
CA PHE A 246 2.52 47.10 16.70
C PHE A 246 1.33 47.05 15.74
N ALA A 247 0.42 46.09 15.91
CA ALA A 247 -0.81 45.98 15.12
C ALA A 247 -1.78 47.13 15.41
N GLU A 248 -1.98 47.49 16.68
CA GLU A 248 -2.84 48.60 17.11
C GLU A 248 -2.37 49.94 16.52
N HIS A 249 -1.07 50.21 16.59
CA HIS A 249 -0.47 51.43 16.09
C HIS A 249 -0.11 51.40 14.60
N LYS A 250 -0.40 50.30 13.89
CA LYS A 250 -0.09 50.07 12.47
C LYS A 250 1.40 50.33 12.15
N LEU A 251 2.29 49.97 13.07
CA LEU A 251 3.72 50.13 12.92
C LEU A 251 4.29 48.94 12.13
N PRO A 252 5.03 49.16 11.03
CA PRO A 252 5.65 48.08 10.29
C PRO A 252 6.84 47.51 11.08
N ALA A 253 6.86 46.18 11.29
CA ALA A 253 8.03 45.52 11.84
C ALA A 253 9.21 45.58 10.83
N PRO A 254 10.43 45.91 11.28
CA PRO A 254 11.60 45.91 10.41
C PRO A 254 11.89 44.48 9.92
N LYS A 255 12.13 44.33 8.62
CA LYS A 255 12.34 43.02 7.97
C LYS A 255 13.81 42.56 7.95
N GLY A 256 14.74 43.44 8.28
CA GLY A 256 16.17 43.14 8.23
C GLY A 256 17.00 44.28 8.80
N ILE A 257 18.22 43.94 9.25
CA ILE A 257 19.17 44.86 9.87
C ILE A 257 20.48 44.79 9.12
N LEU A 258 21.07 45.95 8.86
CA LEU A 258 22.39 46.07 8.24
C LEU A 258 23.43 46.44 9.29
N LEU A 259 24.33 45.50 9.60
CA LEU A 259 25.48 45.74 10.47
C LEU A 259 26.70 46.08 9.62
N TYR A 260 27.22 47.30 9.72
CA TYR A 260 28.38 47.76 8.96
C TYR A 260 29.49 48.29 9.87
N GLY A 261 30.72 48.36 9.36
CA GLY A 261 31.88 48.95 10.04
C GLY A 261 33.19 48.19 9.74
N PRO A 262 34.31 48.56 10.38
CA PRO A 262 35.60 47.92 10.17
C PRO A 262 35.57 46.40 10.48
N PRO A 263 36.39 45.56 9.80
CA PRO A 263 36.48 44.14 10.12
C PRO A 263 37.00 43.97 11.56
N GLY A 264 36.52 42.94 12.26
CA GLY A 264 36.93 42.66 13.65
C GLY A 264 36.13 43.38 14.75
N CYS A 265 35.20 44.28 14.42
CA CYS A 265 34.37 44.98 15.42
C CYS A 265 33.15 44.19 15.92
N GLY A 266 33.20 42.85 15.95
CA GLY A 266 32.13 42.04 16.57
C GLY A 266 30.80 41.91 15.82
N LYS A 267 30.69 42.32 14.55
CA LYS A 267 29.44 42.23 13.75
C LYS A 267 28.80 40.85 13.71
N THR A 268 29.61 39.79 13.58
CA THR A 268 29.11 38.41 13.59
C THR A 268 28.72 37.96 15.00
N LEU A 269 29.44 38.43 16.04
CA LEU A 269 29.14 38.08 17.43
C LEU A 269 27.82 38.69 17.90
N ILE A 270 27.58 39.97 17.60
CA ILE A 270 26.31 40.62 17.95
C ILE A 270 25.13 39.97 17.22
N ALA A 271 25.30 39.59 15.94
CA ALA A 271 24.25 38.88 15.21
C ALA A 271 23.90 37.51 15.84
N LYS A 272 24.91 36.76 16.30
CA LYS A 272 24.71 35.50 17.03
C LYS A 272 24.01 35.72 18.38
N ALA A 273 24.43 36.74 19.13
CA ALA A 273 23.83 37.08 20.43
C ALA A 273 22.34 37.45 20.30
N VAL A 274 21.99 38.24 19.29
CA VAL A 274 20.60 38.63 18.99
C VAL A 274 19.77 37.41 18.60
N ALA A 275 20.30 36.53 17.75
CA ALA A 275 19.60 35.31 17.36
C ALA A 275 19.31 34.40 18.55
N ASN A 276 20.28 34.23 19.46
CA ASN A 276 20.11 33.45 20.69
C ASN A 276 19.06 34.06 21.63
N SER A 277 19.10 35.38 21.83
CA SER A 277 18.12 36.08 22.68
C SER A 277 16.70 36.00 22.13
N LEU A 278 16.54 36.23 20.83
CA LEU A 278 15.25 36.10 20.15
C LEU A 278 14.67 34.68 20.28
N ALA A 279 15.51 33.65 20.14
CA ALA A 279 15.10 32.26 20.30
C ALA A 279 14.51 31.99 21.69
N LYS A 280 15.20 32.47 22.74
CA LYS A 280 14.74 32.34 24.13
C LYS A 280 13.41 33.04 24.36
N LYS A 281 13.27 34.28 23.90
CA LYS A 281 12.02 35.05 24.03
C LYS A 281 10.86 34.41 23.27
N VAL A 282 11.10 33.88 22.06
CA VAL A 282 10.06 33.19 21.28
C VAL A 282 9.63 31.89 21.97
N ALA A 283 10.58 31.13 22.54
CA ALA A 283 10.27 29.94 23.33
C ALA A 283 9.45 30.28 24.59
N GLU A 284 9.76 31.39 25.27
CA GLU A 284 9.01 31.88 26.44
C GLU A 284 7.58 32.30 26.08
N VAL A 285 7.40 33.03 24.97
CA VAL A 285 6.08 33.52 24.54
C VAL A 285 5.20 32.40 23.96
N SER A 286 5.78 31.49 23.18
CA SER A 286 5.02 30.37 22.56
C SER A 286 4.81 29.16 23.49
N GLY A 287 5.54 29.08 24.61
CA GLY A 287 5.50 27.92 25.52
C GLY A 287 6.09 26.64 24.94
N ASP A 288 6.77 26.73 23.79
CA ASP A 288 7.41 25.59 23.11
C ASP A 288 8.92 25.60 23.41
N ALA A 289 9.32 24.86 24.43
CA ALA A 289 10.72 24.71 24.82
C ALA A 289 11.58 23.97 23.76
N ALA A 290 10.96 23.39 22.73
CA ALA A 290 11.64 22.73 21.61
C ALA A 290 11.84 23.64 20.39
N ALA A 291 11.41 24.91 20.45
CA ALA A 291 11.61 25.88 19.37
C ALA A 291 13.11 26.14 19.13
N LYS A 292 13.66 25.58 18.05
CA LYS A 292 15.04 25.79 17.63
C LYS A 292 15.12 27.02 16.73
N SER A 293 15.95 28.00 17.09
CA SER A 293 16.33 29.09 16.19
C SER A 293 17.50 28.66 15.32
N TYR A 294 17.40 28.87 14.02
CA TYR A 294 18.46 28.59 13.08
C TYR A 294 19.18 29.88 12.71
N PHE A 295 20.51 29.93 12.87
CA PHE A 295 21.34 31.04 12.41
C PHE A 295 21.96 30.68 11.06
N LEU A 296 21.56 31.39 10.00
CA LEU A 296 22.07 31.17 8.64
C LEU A 296 23.25 32.11 8.36
N ASN A 297 24.45 31.55 8.26
CA ASN A 297 25.65 32.32 7.89
C ASN A 297 26.03 32.10 6.43
N ILE A 298 25.59 32.99 5.55
CA ILE A 298 25.96 32.97 4.13
C ILE A 298 27.19 33.87 3.95
N LYS A 299 28.37 33.27 3.76
CA LYS A 299 29.56 34.02 3.34
C LYS A 299 29.50 34.28 1.84
N GLY A 300 29.44 35.55 1.45
CA GLY A 300 29.64 36.00 0.07
C GLY A 300 31.10 36.02 -0.34
#